data_AF-A0A6G2DD60-F1
#
_entry.id   AF-A0A6G2DD60-F1
#
_cell.length_a   1.000
_cell.length_b   1.000
_cell.length_c   1.000
_cell.angle_alpha   90.00
_cell.angle_beta   90.00
_cell.angle_gamma   90.00
#
_symmetry.space_group_name_H-M   'P 1'
#
loop_
_entity.id
_entity.type
_entity.pdbx_description
1 polymer ?
#
loop_
_entity_poly.entity_id
_entity_poly.type
_entity_poly.pdbx_seq_one_letter_code
_entity_poly.pdbx_strand_id
1 'polypeptide(L)'
;IKARDAREAARKARDESRNGKKNKKDKGLLSGKLTPAQSKNPAKNELYLVEGDSAGGSAKQGRDRKFQAILPLRGKVINTAKAKMADILKNEEINTMIYTIGAGVGADFSIEDANYDKIIIMTDADTDGAHIQTLLLTFFYRYMRPLVEAGHVYIALPPLYKMSKGKGKKEEVAYA
;
A
#
# COMPACT_ATOMS: atom_id res chain seq x y z
N ILE A 1 22.45 -19.22 -12.48
CA ILE A 1 22.30 -18.29 -13.62
C ILE A 1 21.07 -17.38 -13.43
N LYS A 2 19.83 -17.89 -13.28
CA LYS A 2 18.60 -17.09 -13.04
C LYS A 2 18.62 -16.06 -11.88
N ALA A 3 19.28 -16.35 -10.76
CA ALA A 3 19.32 -15.44 -9.61
C ALA A 3 20.27 -14.25 -9.80
N ARG A 4 21.34 -14.43 -10.58
CA ARG A 4 22.29 -13.36 -10.92
C ARG A 4 21.66 -12.36 -11.88
N ASP A 5 20.99 -12.88 -12.92
CA ASP A 5 20.32 -12.04 -13.92
C ASP A 5 19.15 -11.26 -13.32
N ALA A 6 18.43 -11.82 -12.35
CA ALA A 6 17.39 -11.11 -11.60
C ALA A 6 17.95 -9.99 -10.71
N ARG A 7 19.12 -10.21 -10.07
CA ARG A 7 19.84 -9.20 -9.28
C ARG A 7 20.38 -8.09 -10.18
N GLU A 8 20.94 -8.45 -11.32
CA GLU A 8 21.55 -7.51 -12.27
C GLU A 8 20.48 -6.68 -12.99
N ALA A 9 19.34 -7.27 -13.35
CA ALA A 9 18.18 -6.55 -13.87
C ALA A 9 17.56 -5.61 -12.82
N ALA A 10 17.46 -6.05 -11.56
CA ALA A 10 17.04 -5.18 -10.47
C ALA A 10 18.02 -4.01 -10.28
N ARG A 11 19.34 -4.27 -10.31
CA ARG A 11 20.39 -3.26 -10.19
C ARG A 11 20.37 -2.27 -11.35
N LYS A 12 20.15 -2.72 -12.58
CA LYS A 12 20.07 -1.87 -13.77
C LYS A 12 18.81 -0.99 -13.79
N ALA A 13 17.66 -1.54 -13.40
CA ALA A 13 16.43 -0.76 -13.20
C ALA A 13 16.58 0.26 -12.05
N ARG A 14 17.38 -0.07 -11.03
CA ARG A 14 17.73 0.85 -9.93
C ARG A 14 18.67 1.95 -10.34
N ASP A 15 19.67 1.68 -11.18
CA ASP A 15 20.58 2.72 -11.67
C ASP A 15 19.85 3.67 -12.61
N GLU A 16 18.88 3.20 -13.39
CA GLU A 16 17.96 4.04 -14.17
C GLU A 16 17.05 4.90 -13.27
N SER A 17 16.60 4.37 -12.13
CA SER A 17 15.81 5.11 -11.12
C SER A 17 16.66 6.10 -10.29
N ARG A 18 17.90 5.74 -9.92
CA ARG A 18 18.82 6.59 -9.10
C ARG A 18 19.55 7.66 -9.91
N ASN A 19 19.92 7.39 -11.16
CA ASN A 19 20.57 8.38 -12.04
C ASN A 19 19.59 9.42 -12.60
N GLY A 20 18.30 9.32 -12.27
CA GLY A 20 17.30 10.39 -12.35
C GLY A 20 17.53 11.56 -11.37
N LYS A 21 18.73 11.68 -10.78
CA LYS A 21 19.18 12.82 -9.95
C LYS A 21 19.28 14.11 -10.78
N LYS A 22 18.12 14.69 -11.09
CA LYS A 22 17.83 16.15 -11.19
C LYS A 22 16.43 16.47 -11.70
N ASN A 23 15.54 15.50 -11.90
CA ASN A 23 14.21 15.81 -12.43
C ASN A 23 13.14 15.80 -11.34
N LYS A 24 12.47 16.96 -11.23
CA LYS A 24 11.16 17.27 -10.61
C LYS A 24 10.04 16.21 -10.77
N LYS A 25 10.30 15.10 -11.46
CA LYS A 25 9.37 14.08 -11.95
C LYS A 25 9.11 12.96 -10.92
N ASP A 26 10.06 12.61 -10.05
CA ASP A 26 9.84 11.59 -8.99
C ASP A 26 8.93 12.08 -7.86
N LYS A 27 8.96 13.39 -7.56
CA LYS A 27 7.90 14.01 -6.73
C LYS A 27 6.52 13.93 -7.41
N GLY A 28 6.46 13.80 -8.72
CA GLY A 28 5.22 13.73 -9.50
C GLY A 28 4.45 12.42 -9.34
N LEU A 29 5.13 11.28 -9.21
CA LEU A 29 4.46 9.97 -9.03
C LEU A 29 3.75 9.87 -7.66
N LEU A 30 4.41 10.34 -6.60
CA LEU A 30 3.80 10.39 -5.26
C LEU A 30 2.73 11.48 -5.14
N SER A 31 2.87 12.59 -5.87
CA SER A 31 2.05 13.81 -5.69
C SER A 31 0.57 13.67 -6.07
N GLY A 32 0.19 12.66 -6.86
CA GLY A 32 -1.19 12.53 -7.37
C GLY A 32 -2.09 11.57 -6.59
N LYS A 33 -1.56 10.42 -6.16
CA LYS A 33 -2.35 9.31 -5.58
C LYS A 33 -2.29 9.27 -4.06
N LEU A 34 -1.09 9.40 -3.48
CA LEU A 34 -0.91 9.34 -2.04
C LEU A 34 -1.51 10.60 -1.42
N THR A 35 -2.43 10.40 -0.47
CA THR A 35 -2.78 11.45 0.48
C THR A 35 -1.94 11.23 1.75
N PRO A 36 -0.88 12.02 2.01
CA PRO A 36 0.04 11.75 3.11
C PRO A 36 -0.56 12.11 4.48
N ALA A 37 0.02 11.56 5.54
CA ALA A 37 -0.18 12.02 6.92
C ALA A 37 0.61 13.31 7.17
N GLN A 38 0.23 14.10 8.18
CA GLN A 38 0.94 15.32 8.56
C GLN A 38 2.19 15.04 9.41
N SER A 39 2.14 13.99 10.24
CA SER A 39 3.25 13.53 11.05
C SER A 39 4.36 12.94 10.18
N LYS A 40 5.60 13.19 10.58
CA LYS A 40 6.80 12.56 10.01
C LYS A 40 7.34 11.41 10.87
N ASN A 41 6.66 11.05 11.95
CA ASN A 41 7.10 9.99 12.84
C ASN A 41 6.61 8.62 12.33
N PRO A 42 7.48 7.76 11.79
CA PRO A 42 7.07 6.47 11.23
C PRO A 42 6.40 5.57 12.27
N ALA A 43 6.89 5.58 13.51
CA ALA A 43 6.41 4.74 14.62
C ALA A 43 4.96 4.99 15.03
N LYS A 44 4.32 6.07 14.52
CA LYS A 44 2.90 6.37 14.75
C LYS A 44 2.08 6.38 13.47
N ASN A 45 2.74 6.43 12.32
CA ASN A 45 2.07 6.64 11.07
C ASN A 45 1.47 5.34 10.54
N GLU A 46 0.28 5.47 9.98
CA GLU A 46 -0.49 4.38 9.39
C GLU A 46 -0.69 4.64 7.89
N LEU A 47 -0.49 3.62 7.06
CA LEU A 47 -0.76 3.66 5.63
C LEU A 47 -1.94 2.74 5.32
N TYR A 48 -3.03 3.31 4.80
CA TYR A 48 -4.17 2.55 4.32
C TYR A 48 -4.07 2.36 2.81
N LEU A 49 -4.02 1.10 2.39
CA LEU A 49 -4.16 0.70 0.99
C LEU A 49 -5.64 0.45 0.72
N VAL A 50 -6.24 1.22 -0.17
CA VAL A 50 -7.69 1.20 -0.42
C VAL A 50 -8.02 0.85 -1.86
N GLU A 51 -9.14 0.15 -2.04
CA GLU A 51 -9.62 -0.26 -3.36
C GLU A 51 -10.29 0.90 -4.10
N GLY A 52 -9.61 1.41 -5.14
CA GLY A 52 -10.14 2.45 -6.02
C GLY A 52 -10.26 3.85 -5.40
N ASP A 53 -10.57 4.82 -6.26
CA ASP A 53 -10.72 6.23 -5.84
C ASP A 53 -12.01 6.46 -5.02
N SER A 54 -13.01 5.57 -5.16
CA SER A 54 -14.28 5.65 -4.42
C SER A 54 -14.06 5.47 -2.92
N ALA A 55 -13.49 4.31 -2.52
CA ALA A 55 -13.11 4.06 -1.13
C ALA A 55 -12.04 5.05 -0.66
N GLY A 56 -11.10 5.43 -1.55
CA GLY A 56 -10.09 6.45 -1.27
C GLY A 56 -10.64 7.83 -0.94
N GLY A 57 -11.71 8.27 -1.60
CA GLY A 57 -12.40 9.52 -1.31
C GLY A 57 -13.00 9.52 0.09
N SER A 58 -13.74 8.46 0.44
CA SER A 58 -14.34 8.27 1.75
C SER A 58 -13.29 8.18 2.86
N ALA A 59 -12.25 7.37 2.66
CA ALA A 59 -11.15 7.21 3.61
C ALA A 59 -10.38 8.52 3.82
N LYS A 60 -10.14 9.28 2.76
CA LYS A 60 -9.49 10.60 2.86
C LYS A 60 -10.26 11.59 3.72
N GLN A 61 -11.59 11.57 3.65
CA GLN A 61 -12.45 12.47 4.43
C GLN A 61 -12.59 12.01 5.89
N GLY A 62 -12.65 10.69 6.14
CA GLY A 62 -12.90 10.13 7.47
C GLY A 62 -11.66 9.90 8.35
N ARG A 63 -10.45 9.97 7.80
CA ARG A 63 -9.21 9.66 8.54
C ARG A 63 -8.80 10.74 9.55
N ASP A 64 -8.00 10.36 10.54
CA ASP A 64 -7.17 11.32 11.26
C ASP A 64 -5.91 11.64 10.44
N ARG A 65 -5.95 12.80 9.75
CA ARG A 65 -4.84 13.28 8.91
C ARG A 65 -3.52 13.47 9.65
N LYS A 66 -3.51 13.49 11.00
CA LYS A 66 -2.27 13.63 11.77
C LYS A 66 -1.33 12.46 11.51
N PHE A 67 -1.84 11.24 11.51
CA PHE A 67 -1.01 10.03 11.40
C PHE A 67 -1.46 9.05 10.31
N GLN A 68 -2.65 9.21 9.72
CA GLN A 68 -3.16 8.29 8.70
C GLN A 68 -2.95 8.82 7.28
N ALA A 69 -2.24 8.04 6.47
CA ALA A 69 -2.07 8.23 5.04
C ALA A 69 -2.97 7.27 4.26
N ILE A 70 -3.45 7.70 3.09
CA ILE A 70 -4.31 6.90 2.21
C ILE A 70 -3.63 6.76 0.85
N LEU A 71 -3.48 5.53 0.38
CA LEU A 71 -3.00 5.21 -0.96
C LEU A 71 -4.08 4.38 -1.70
N PRO A 72 -4.86 5.01 -2.59
CA PRO A 72 -5.79 4.30 -3.46
C PRO A 72 -5.05 3.50 -4.51
N LEU A 73 -5.45 2.24 -4.68
CA LEU A 73 -4.96 1.35 -5.72
C LEU A 73 -5.96 1.34 -6.89
N ARG A 74 -5.46 1.56 -8.10
CA ARG A 74 -6.30 1.58 -9.31
C ARG A 74 -6.11 0.30 -10.12
N GLY A 75 -7.25 -0.26 -10.56
CA GLY A 75 -7.26 -1.49 -11.36
C GLY A 75 -6.84 -2.73 -10.55
N LYS A 76 -6.66 -3.85 -11.24
CA LYS A 76 -6.25 -5.10 -10.60
C LYS A 76 -4.74 -5.09 -10.35
N VAL A 77 -4.35 -5.35 -9.10
CA VAL A 77 -2.94 -5.49 -8.70
C VAL A 77 -2.31 -6.62 -9.51
N ILE A 78 -1.08 -6.42 -10.00
CA ILE A 78 -0.38 -7.45 -10.76
C ILE A 78 -0.07 -8.67 -9.87
N ASN A 79 -0.31 -9.87 -10.39
CA ASN A 79 0.08 -11.09 -9.68
C ASN A 79 1.60 -11.28 -9.72
N THR A 80 2.25 -10.91 -8.63
CA THR A 80 3.71 -10.93 -8.50
C THR A 80 4.30 -12.34 -8.36
N ALA A 81 3.50 -13.36 -8.07
CA ALA A 81 3.97 -14.75 -8.10
C ALA A 81 4.21 -15.26 -9.52
N LYS A 82 3.49 -14.72 -10.52
CA LYS A 82 3.61 -15.11 -11.94
C LYS A 82 4.42 -14.11 -12.77
N ALA A 83 4.67 -12.92 -12.26
CA ALA A 83 5.38 -11.86 -12.97
C ALA A 83 6.91 -11.91 -12.74
N LYS A 84 7.69 -11.49 -13.73
CA LYS A 84 9.14 -11.30 -13.57
C LYS A 84 9.41 -10.00 -12.82
N MET A 85 10.54 -9.92 -12.12
CA MET A 85 10.94 -8.71 -11.38
C MET A 85 10.90 -7.45 -12.24
N ALA A 86 11.36 -7.53 -13.49
CA ALA A 86 11.35 -6.40 -14.42
C ALA A 86 9.93 -5.88 -14.73
N ASP A 87 8.92 -6.75 -14.76
CA ASP A 87 7.53 -6.37 -15.04
C ASP A 87 6.88 -5.77 -13.78
N ILE A 88 7.23 -6.31 -12.61
CA ILE A 88 6.79 -5.80 -11.30
C ILE A 88 7.30 -4.36 -11.10
N LEU A 89 8.58 -4.11 -11.37
CA LEU A 89 9.19 -2.78 -11.29
C LEU A 89 8.75 -1.81 -12.39
N LYS A 90 8.03 -2.28 -13.42
CA LYS A 90 7.38 -1.41 -14.41
C LYS A 90 5.94 -1.07 -14.02
N ASN A 91 5.33 -1.83 -13.11
CA ASN A 91 3.97 -1.58 -12.67
C ASN A 91 3.92 -0.35 -11.76
N GLU A 92 3.09 0.62 -12.15
CA GLU A 92 2.98 1.90 -11.45
C GLU A 92 2.42 1.76 -10.04
N GLU A 93 1.44 0.88 -9.81
CA GLU A 93 0.82 0.66 -8.49
C GLU A 93 1.84 0.07 -7.51
N ILE A 94 2.57 -0.97 -7.94
CA ILE A 94 3.62 -1.59 -7.12
C ILE A 94 4.74 -0.59 -6.84
N ASN A 95 5.22 0.14 -7.85
CA ASN A 95 6.24 1.17 -7.63
C ASN A 95 5.77 2.23 -6.62
N THR A 96 4.56 2.75 -6.79
CA THR A 96 4.00 3.77 -5.90
C THR A 96 3.94 3.24 -4.46
N MET A 97 3.54 1.99 -4.27
CA MET A 97 3.54 1.34 -2.95
C MET A 97 4.95 1.19 -2.37
N ILE A 98 5.93 0.73 -3.16
CA ILE A 98 7.33 0.60 -2.73
C ILE A 98 7.89 1.95 -2.28
N TYR A 99 7.71 2.99 -3.09
CA TYR A 99 8.18 4.33 -2.77
C TYR A 99 7.48 4.93 -1.55
N THR A 100 6.18 4.70 -1.41
CA THR A 100 5.40 5.18 -0.26
C THR A 100 5.90 4.53 1.03
N ILE A 101 6.06 3.21 1.04
CA ILE A 101 6.55 2.48 2.22
C ILE A 101 7.97 2.88 2.58
N GLY A 102 8.85 3.14 1.61
CA GLY A 102 10.20 3.67 1.85
C GLY A 102 11.25 2.66 2.28
N ALA A 103 10.84 1.43 2.63
CA ALA A 103 11.73 0.36 3.09
C ALA A 103 12.57 -0.33 1.99
N GLY A 104 12.43 0.07 0.72
CA GLY A 104 13.06 -0.62 -0.41
C GLY A 104 12.41 -1.98 -0.75
N VAL A 105 13.10 -2.80 -1.55
CA VAL A 105 12.62 -4.15 -1.95
C VAL A 105 13.76 -5.14 -2.15
N GLY A 106 13.48 -6.42 -1.85
CA GLY A 106 14.39 -7.53 -2.12
C GLY A 106 15.68 -7.43 -1.29
N ALA A 107 16.84 -7.42 -1.96
CA ALA A 107 18.14 -7.46 -1.30
C ALA A 107 18.54 -6.16 -0.57
N ASP A 108 17.83 -5.06 -0.83
CA ASP A 108 18.09 -3.76 -0.20
C ASP A 108 16.87 -3.30 0.58
N PHE A 109 16.07 -4.28 1.01
CA PHE A 109 15.00 -4.04 1.95
C PHE A 109 15.59 -3.76 3.33
N SER A 110 15.13 -2.69 3.97
CA SER A 110 15.54 -2.23 5.29
C SER A 110 14.28 -1.83 6.04
N ILE A 111 13.97 -2.53 7.13
CA ILE A 111 12.72 -2.31 7.88
C ILE A 111 12.76 -0.97 8.63
N GLU A 112 13.96 -0.56 9.02
CA GLU A 112 14.24 0.69 9.74
C GLU A 112 13.94 1.93 8.89
N ASP A 113 13.97 1.78 7.55
CA ASP A 113 13.66 2.84 6.60
C ASP A 113 12.14 2.94 6.27
N ALA A 114 11.31 2.08 6.87
CA ALA A 114 9.87 2.13 6.66
C ALA A 114 9.27 3.45 7.18
N ASN A 115 8.48 4.13 6.34
CA ASN A 115 7.81 5.39 6.66
C ASN A 115 6.56 5.22 7.56
N TYR A 116 6.12 3.98 7.77
CA TYR A 116 4.87 3.63 8.45
C TYR A 116 5.06 2.40 9.32
N ASP A 117 4.63 2.49 10.58
CA ASP A 117 4.58 1.36 11.50
C ASP A 117 3.45 0.39 11.17
N LYS A 118 2.35 0.88 10.60
CA LYS A 118 1.25 0.02 10.16
C LYS A 118 0.91 0.25 8.71
N ILE A 119 0.80 -0.85 7.98
CA ILE A 119 0.31 -0.90 6.61
C ILE A 119 -0.98 -1.72 6.64
N ILE A 120 -2.12 -1.04 6.45
CA ILE A 120 -3.45 -1.61 6.56
C ILE A 120 -4.00 -1.83 5.15
N ILE A 121 -4.28 -3.08 4.82
CA ILE A 121 -5.03 -3.46 3.62
C ILE A 121 -6.52 -3.30 3.93
N MET A 122 -7.19 -2.37 3.26
CA MET A 122 -8.61 -2.08 3.43
C MET A 122 -9.32 -2.20 2.08
N THR A 123 -9.74 -3.43 1.78
CA THR A 123 -10.49 -3.82 0.58
C THR A 123 -11.95 -4.09 0.91
N ASP A 124 -12.80 -4.10 -0.11
CA ASP A 124 -14.23 -4.39 0.09
C ASP A 124 -14.47 -5.86 0.50
N ALA A 125 -15.57 -6.09 1.21
CA ALA A 125 -15.95 -7.42 1.69
C ALA A 125 -16.67 -8.25 0.61
N ASP A 126 -16.09 -8.30 -0.58
CA ASP A 126 -16.57 -9.07 -1.72
C ASP A 126 -15.47 -9.95 -2.33
N THR A 127 -15.78 -10.64 -3.42
CA THR A 127 -14.83 -11.55 -4.09
C THR A 127 -13.67 -10.83 -4.76
N ASP A 128 -13.88 -9.60 -5.25
CA ASP A 128 -12.83 -8.82 -5.91
C ASP A 128 -11.87 -8.22 -4.86
N GLY A 129 -12.40 -7.71 -3.75
CA GLY A 129 -11.62 -7.27 -2.61
C GLY A 129 -10.78 -8.39 -1.99
N ALA A 130 -11.35 -9.59 -1.81
CA ALA A 130 -10.60 -10.77 -1.35
C ALA A 130 -9.47 -11.17 -2.34
N HIS A 131 -9.70 -11.00 -3.64
CA HIS A 131 -8.68 -11.25 -4.66
C HIS A 131 -7.54 -10.22 -4.58
N ILE A 132 -7.86 -8.92 -4.46
CA ILE A 132 -6.87 -7.85 -4.28
C ILE A 132 -6.06 -8.07 -3.01
N GLN A 133 -6.72 -8.40 -1.90
CA GLN A 133 -6.06 -8.73 -0.63
C GLN A 133 -5.03 -9.85 -0.82
N THR A 134 -5.40 -10.93 -1.52
CA THR A 134 -4.50 -12.05 -1.80
C THR A 134 -3.29 -11.63 -2.64
N LEU A 135 -3.49 -10.76 -3.64
CA LEU A 135 -2.41 -10.25 -4.49
C LEU A 135 -1.43 -9.36 -3.70
N LEU A 136 -1.95 -8.52 -2.82
CA LEU A 136 -1.14 -7.67 -1.94
C LEU A 136 -0.36 -8.49 -0.92
N LEU A 137 -1.00 -9.46 -0.25
CA LEU A 137 -0.32 -10.37 0.67
C LEU A 137 0.80 -11.14 -0.04
N THR A 138 0.55 -11.59 -1.27
CA THR A 138 1.57 -12.25 -2.11
C THR A 138 2.75 -11.32 -2.37
N PHE A 139 2.51 -10.04 -2.68
CA PHE A 139 3.57 -9.05 -2.88
C PHE A 139 4.37 -8.83 -1.59
N PHE A 140 3.71 -8.55 -0.46
CA PHE A 140 4.37 -8.31 0.82
C PHE A 140 5.22 -9.52 1.22
N TYR A 141 4.66 -10.72 1.16
CA TYR A 141 5.37 -11.95 1.53
C TYR A 141 6.60 -12.22 0.64
N ARG A 142 6.56 -11.88 -0.65
CA ARG A 142 7.67 -12.17 -1.57
C ARG A 142 8.75 -11.09 -1.61
N TYR A 143 8.39 -9.81 -1.45
CA TYR A 143 9.30 -8.68 -1.73
C TYR A 143 9.57 -7.79 -0.51
N MET A 144 8.74 -7.88 0.53
CA MET A 144 8.83 -7.10 1.77
C MET A 144 8.54 -7.97 3.00
N ARG A 145 9.00 -9.23 2.95
CA ARG A 145 8.73 -10.25 3.97
C ARG A 145 8.97 -9.78 5.42
N PRO A 146 10.04 -9.01 5.72
CA PRO A 146 10.26 -8.58 7.09
C PRO A 146 9.14 -7.70 7.67
N LEU A 147 8.38 -6.96 6.85
CA LEU A 147 7.20 -6.22 7.33
C LEU A 147 6.11 -7.16 7.87
N VAL A 148 5.94 -8.31 7.23
CA VAL A 148 4.97 -9.33 7.65
C VAL A 148 5.44 -9.99 8.93
N GLU A 149 6.72 -10.38 9.00
CA GLU A 149 7.28 -11.08 10.15
C GLU A 149 7.38 -10.20 11.40
N ALA A 150 7.62 -8.90 11.22
CA ALA A 150 7.62 -7.92 12.31
C ALA A 150 6.21 -7.43 12.71
N GLY A 151 5.16 -7.86 12.01
CA GLY A 151 3.77 -7.55 12.36
C GLY A 151 3.30 -6.15 11.93
N HIS A 152 3.92 -5.54 10.93
CA HIS A 152 3.51 -4.22 10.40
C HIS A 152 2.40 -4.27 9.35
N VAL A 153 2.07 -5.46 8.82
CA VAL A 153 1.01 -5.62 7.81
C VAL A 153 -0.28 -6.09 8.46
N TYR A 154 -1.35 -5.31 8.28
CA TYR A 154 -2.67 -5.53 8.86
C TYR A 154 -3.73 -5.66 7.78
N ILE A 155 -4.82 -6.35 8.11
CA ILE A 155 -6.03 -6.41 7.28
C ILE A 155 -7.13 -5.70 8.07
N ALA A 156 -7.78 -4.73 7.45
CA ALA A 156 -8.95 -4.09 8.04
C ALA A 156 -10.13 -5.07 8.05
N LEU A 157 -10.86 -5.10 9.16
CA LEU A 157 -12.10 -5.85 9.30
C LEU A 157 -13.26 -4.86 9.41
N PRO A 158 -13.80 -4.36 8.28
CA PRO A 158 -14.96 -3.50 8.32
C PRO A 158 -16.20 -4.28 8.79
N PRO A 159 -17.17 -3.62 9.45
CA PRO A 159 -18.43 -4.24 9.80
C PRO A 159 -19.20 -4.62 8.53
N LEU A 160 -19.88 -5.77 8.56
CA LEU A 160 -20.70 -6.26 7.44
C LEU A 160 -22.14 -5.75 7.53
N TYR A 161 -22.62 -5.49 8.75
CA TYR A 161 -23.98 -5.10 9.02
C TYR A 161 -24.03 -3.80 9.80
N LYS A 162 -24.99 -2.95 9.40
CA LYS A 162 -25.44 -1.80 10.19
C LYS A 162 -26.86 -2.09 10.63
N MET A 163 -27.08 -2.22 11.93
CA MET A 163 -28.41 -2.33 12.52
C MET A 163 -28.88 -0.93 12.93
N SER A 164 -30.05 -0.52 12.45
CA SER A 164 -30.71 0.72 12.91
C SER A 164 -32.08 0.42 13.51
N LYS A 165 -32.37 1.07 14.64
CA LYS A 165 -33.66 0.96 15.34
C LYS A 165 -34.22 2.35 15.61
N GLY A 166 -35.50 2.56 15.28
CA GLY A 166 -36.15 3.87 15.38
C GLY A 166 -35.94 4.74 14.15
N LYS A 167 -36.29 6.03 14.25
CA LYS A 167 -36.12 7.03 13.18
C LYS A 167 -35.78 8.40 13.80
N GLY A 168 -35.06 9.23 13.04
CA GLY A 168 -34.74 10.61 13.44
C GLY A 168 -33.80 10.68 14.64
N LYS A 169 -34.04 11.63 15.55
CA LYS A 169 -33.16 11.86 16.72
C LYS A 169 -33.07 10.69 17.72
N LYS A 170 -33.96 9.69 17.62
CA LYS A 170 -33.98 8.48 18.46
C LYS A 170 -33.44 7.25 17.72
N GLU A 171 -32.82 7.43 16.56
CA GLU A 171 -32.21 6.32 15.84
C GLU A 171 -30.99 5.79 16.61
N GLU A 172 -31.08 4.53 17.03
CA GLU A 172 -29.97 3.78 17.61
C GLU A 172 -29.28 3.01 16.49
N VAL A 173 -27.96 3.13 16.40
CA VAL A 173 -27.14 2.47 15.38
C VAL A 173 -26.11 1.57 16.04
N ALA A 174 -26.04 0.32 15.59
CA ALA A 174 -24.99 -0.63 15.93
C ALA A 174 -24.36 -1.20 14.66
N TYR A 175 -23.08 -1.57 14.74
CA TYR A 175 -22.33 -2.19 13.65
C TYR A 175 -21.88 -3.59 14.10
N ALA A 176 -21.98 -4.57 13.21
CA ALA A 176 -21.58 -5.95 13.43
C ALA A 176 -20.83 -6.51 12.21
#